data_AF-A0A7S2Z785-F1
#
_entry.id   AF-A0A7S2Z785-F1
#
_cell.length_a   1.000
_cell.length_b   1.000
_cell.length_c   1.000
_cell.angle_alpha   90.00
_cell.angle_beta   90.00
_cell.angle_gamma   90.00
#
_symmetry.space_group_name_H-M   'P 1'
#
loop_
_entity.id
_entity.type
_entity.pdbx_description
1 polymer ?
#
loop_
_entity_poly.entity_id
_entity_poly.type
_entity_poly.pdbx_seq_one_letter_code
_entity_poly.pdbx_strand_id
1 'polypeptide(L)'
;GEIRAGLLHWYDHQHRVLPWRRTPYSKKVKSESADKGDRSYDDRNGGAAPLGVGDDEGRSQFAYSVWVSEMMLQQTQVATVKAYYERWMEAFPTIRDLAGSDIEGVNKLWAGLGYYRRGRVPP
;
A
#
# COMPACT_ATOMS: atom_id res chain seq x y z
N GLY A 1 14.46 9.83 22.98
CA GLY A 1 13.99 11.18 23.39
C GLY A 1 12.50 11.15 23.55
N GLU A 2 11.98 11.83 24.58
CA GLU A 2 10.57 11.82 24.99
C GLU A 2 9.61 12.20 23.85
N ILE A 3 10.01 13.11 22.96
CA ILE A 3 9.21 13.54 21.79
C ILE A 3 8.91 12.39 20.83
N ARG A 4 9.90 11.51 20.57
CA ARG A 4 9.71 10.35 19.67
C ARG A 4 8.70 9.36 20.26
N ALA A 5 8.79 9.12 21.57
CA ALA A 5 7.88 8.21 22.27
C ALA A 5 6.44 8.76 22.27
N GLY A 6 6.27 10.06 22.56
CA GLY A 6 4.96 10.71 22.52
C GLY A 6 4.33 10.73 21.12
N LEU A 7 5.13 10.99 20.07
CA LEU A 7 4.64 11.01 18.68
C LEU A 7 4.21 9.61 18.20
N LEU A 8 5.00 8.58 18.53
CA LEU A 8 4.65 7.20 18.20
C LEU A 8 3.38 6.76 18.92
N HIS A 9 3.26 7.05 20.22
CA HIS A 9 2.05 6.77 20.99
C HIS A 9 0.81 7.46 20.39
N TRP A 10 0.90 8.76 20.09
CA TRP A 10 -0.22 9.46 19.42
C TRP A 10 -0.56 8.83 18.06
N TYR A 11 0.44 8.52 17.24
CA TYR A 11 0.24 7.92 15.93
C TYR A 11 -0.47 6.56 16.05
N ASP A 12 -0.04 5.69 16.97
CA ASP A 12 -0.63 4.37 17.18
C ASP A 12 -2.12 4.45 17.51
N HIS A 13 -2.56 5.50 18.21
CA HIS A 13 -3.96 5.70 18.59
C HIS A 13 -4.80 6.52 17.59
N GLN A 14 -4.18 7.40 16.79
CA GLN A 14 -4.92 8.41 16.00
C GLN A 14 -4.67 8.32 14.49
N HIS A 15 -3.83 7.40 14.02
CA HIS A 15 -3.56 7.26 12.59
C HIS A 15 -4.82 6.86 11.80
N ARG A 16 -4.94 7.41 10.59
CA ARG A 16 -6.00 7.03 9.67
C ARG A 16 -5.66 5.70 9.00
N VAL A 17 -6.65 4.82 8.91
CA VAL A 17 -6.58 3.60 8.10
C VAL A 17 -6.78 3.98 6.63
N LEU A 18 -5.77 3.71 5.81
CA LEU A 18 -5.73 4.02 4.38
C LEU A 18 -5.28 2.77 3.59
N PRO A 19 -5.85 2.49 2.40
CA PRO A 19 -5.56 1.26 1.64
C PRO A 19 -4.08 1.04 1.33
N TRP A 20 -3.32 2.12 1.10
CA TRP A 20 -1.89 2.09 0.78
C TRP A 20 -0.96 2.02 2.00
N ARG A 21 -1.49 2.03 3.23
CA ARG A 21 -0.68 1.95 4.47
C ARG A 21 -0.68 0.53 5.03
N ARG A 22 0.51 -0.07 5.17
CA ARG A 22 0.71 -1.20 6.08
C ARG A 22 0.82 -0.64 7.49
N THR A 23 -0.26 -0.67 8.26
CA THR A 23 -0.17 -0.38 9.70
C THR A 23 0.48 -1.59 10.38
N PRO A 24 1.28 -1.42 11.45
CA PRO A 24 1.78 -2.54 12.24
C PRO A 24 0.65 -3.43 12.79
N TYR A 25 -0.58 -2.92 12.84
CA TYR A 25 -1.80 -3.61 13.26
C TYR A 25 -2.61 -4.24 12.09
N SER A 26 -2.16 -4.13 10.84
CA SER A 26 -2.90 -4.62 9.66
C SER A 26 -2.85 -6.14 9.44
N LYS A 27 -2.20 -6.90 10.33
CA LYS A 27 -2.28 -8.38 10.34
C LYS A 27 -2.85 -8.87 11.66
N LYS A 28 -4.15 -9.20 11.66
CA LYS A 28 -4.73 -10.36 12.39
C LYS A 28 -6.24 -10.49 12.11
N VAL A 29 -6.62 -10.95 10.92
CA VAL A 29 -7.88 -11.67 10.60
C VAL A 29 -7.58 -12.42 9.28
N LYS A 30 -7.58 -13.74 9.09
CA LYS A 30 -8.23 -14.91 9.71
C LYS A 30 -7.39 -16.16 9.35
N SER A 31 -7.16 -17.08 10.29
CA SER A 31 -7.26 -18.53 10.05
C SER A 31 -7.27 -19.28 11.39
N GLU A 32 -8.42 -19.26 12.06
CA GLU A 32 -8.81 -20.41 12.89
C GLU A 32 -9.30 -21.51 11.95
N SER A 33 -8.57 -22.63 11.90
CA SER A 33 -9.08 -24.02 12.01
C SER A 33 -8.05 -25.03 11.44
N ALA A 34 -7.63 -25.96 12.32
CA ALA A 34 -6.84 -27.20 12.11
C ALA A 34 -5.38 -27.02 11.63
N ASP A 35 -4.33 -27.54 12.28
CA ASP A 35 -4.17 -28.84 12.93
C ASP A 35 -3.08 -28.77 14.04
N LYS A 36 -3.23 -29.58 15.08
CA LYS A 36 -2.35 -29.65 16.26
C LYS A 36 -1.03 -30.36 15.89
N GLY A 37 0.08 -29.63 15.94
CA GLY A 37 1.43 -30.20 15.86
C GLY A 37 2.36 -29.51 16.86
N ASP A 38 2.64 -30.21 17.94
CA ASP A 38 3.56 -29.87 19.02
C ASP A 38 4.90 -29.31 18.50
N ARG A 39 5.25 -28.09 18.90
CA ARG A 39 6.60 -27.52 18.77
C ARG A 39 6.81 -26.43 19.80
N SER A 40 7.45 -26.81 20.90
CA SER A 40 8.03 -25.92 21.91
C SER A 40 8.92 -24.87 21.23
N TYR A 41 8.55 -23.59 21.37
CA TYR A 41 9.34 -22.45 20.92
C TYR A 41 10.23 -22.02 22.10
N ASP A 42 11.54 -22.23 22.00
CA ASP A 42 12.50 -21.87 23.05
C ASP A 42 12.79 -20.35 23.01
N ASP A 43 12.47 -19.66 24.10
CA ASP A 43 12.30 -18.20 24.21
C ASP A 43 13.61 -17.45 24.54
N ARG A 44 14.73 -17.84 23.91
CA ARG A 44 16.05 -17.28 24.22
C ARG A 44 16.91 -17.00 22.99
N ASN A 45 16.34 -16.33 22.00
CA ASN A 45 17.07 -15.39 21.15
C ASN A 45 16.05 -14.59 20.33
N GLY A 46 16.21 -13.27 20.25
CA GLY A 46 15.39 -12.38 19.41
C GLY A 46 15.62 -12.64 17.92
N GLY A 47 15.19 -13.81 17.45
CA GLY A 47 15.35 -14.29 16.09
C GLY A 47 14.48 -13.48 15.15
N ALA A 48 15.12 -12.59 14.37
CA ALA A 48 14.58 -12.19 13.09
C ALA A 48 14.22 -13.47 12.31
N ALA A 49 12.94 -13.61 11.96
CA ALA A 49 12.47 -14.71 11.14
C ALA A 49 13.34 -14.81 9.87
N PRO A 50 13.66 -16.03 9.39
CA PRO A 50 14.55 -16.19 8.25
C PRO A 50 13.94 -15.48 7.04
N LEU A 51 14.68 -14.52 6.49
CA LEU A 51 14.35 -13.79 5.26
C LEU A 51 14.44 -14.77 4.10
N GLY A 52 13.39 -15.56 3.91
CA GLY A 52 13.22 -16.45 2.78
C GLY A 52 12.95 -15.64 1.53
N VAL A 53 13.58 -16.06 0.44
CA VAL A 53 13.60 -15.57 -0.97
C VAL A 53 12.21 -15.41 -1.63
N GLY A 54 11.12 -15.41 -0.86
CA GLY A 54 9.74 -15.13 -1.30
C GLY A 54 9.19 -13.78 -0.84
N ASP A 55 9.98 -12.94 -0.15
CA ASP A 55 9.55 -11.62 0.34
C ASP A 55 9.76 -10.48 -0.67
N ASP A 56 10.59 -10.69 -1.71
CA ASP A 56 10.97 -9.66 -2.67
C ASP A 56 9.81 -9.19 -3.55
N GLU A 57 8.96 -10.10 -4.02
CA GLU A 57 7.81 -9.76 -4.84
C GLU A 57 6.74 -9.00 -4.02
N GLY A 58 6.50 -9.44 -2.78
CA GLY A 58 5.59 -8.77 -1.85
C GLY A 58 6.09 -7.43 -1.32
N ARG A 59 7.42 -7.21 -1.28
CA ARG A 59 8.04 -5.90 -1.02
C ARG A 59 7.95 -4.98 -2.23
N SER A 60 8.21 -5.50 -3.42
CA SER A 60 8.13 -4.76 -4.68
C SER A 60 6.70 -4.28 -4.95
N GLN A 61 5.69 -5.14 -4.72
CA GLN A 61 4.29 -4.76 -4.85
C GLN A 61 3.89 -3.68 -3.84
N PHE A 62 4.39 -3.76 -2.60
CA PHE A 62 4.15 -2.72 -1.60
C PHE A 62 4.82 -1.39 -1.95
N ALA A 63 6.05 -1.42 -2.43
CA ALA A 63 6.74 -0.21 -2.89
C ALA A 63 5.97 0.45 -4.04
N TYR A 64 5.47 -0.34 -4.99
CA TYR A 64 4.59 0.13 -6.07
C TYR A 64 3.29 0.72 -5.53
N SER A 65 2.62 0.02 -4.61
CA SER A 65 1.35 0.45 -4.02
C SER A 65 1.49 1.77 -3.26
N VAL A 66 2.63 1.99 -2.59
CA VAL A 66 2.95 3.28 -1.93
C VAL A 66 3.25 4.34 -2.97
N TRP A 67 4.10 4.06 -3.96
CA TRP A 67 4.46 5.01 -5.01
C TRP A 67 3.24 5.57 -5.75
N VAL A 68 2.29 4.71 -6.15
CA VAL A 68 1.04 5.13 -6.78
C VAL A 68 0.26 6.08 -5.87
N SER A 69 0.13 5.76 -4.59
CA SER A 69 -0.61 6.59 -3.64
C SER A 69 0.01 7.99 -3.47
N GLU A 70 1.34 8.08 -3.43
CA GLU A 70 2.06 9.35 -3.33
C GLU A 70 1.84 10.19 -4.58
N MET A 71 1.93 9.60 -5.78
CA MET A 71 1.66 10.31 -7.04
C MET A 71 0.24 10.89 -7.09
N MET A 72 -0.77 10.13 -6.65
CA MET A 72 -2.15 10.62 -6.59
C MET A 72 -2.35 11.74 -5.54
N LEU A 73 -1.67 11.64 -4.40
CA LEU A 73 -1.80 12.58 -3.28
C LEU A 73 -1.11 13.93 -3.52
N GLN A 74 -0.19 14.04 -4.47
CA GLN A 74 0.47 15.31 -4.80
C GLN A 74 -0.51 16.41 -5.22
N GLN A 75 -1.61 16.06 -5.90
CA GLN A 75 -2.55 17.02 -6.49
C GLN A 75 -4.00 16.83 -6.04
N THR A 76 -4.29 15.76 -5.30
CA THR A 76 -5.66 15.38 -4.93
C THR A 76 -5.80 15.06 -3.44
N GLN A 77 -6.95 15.42 -2.86
CA GLN A 77 -7.26 15.13 -1.47
C GLN A 77 -7.48 13.63 -1.21
N VAL A 78 -7.12 13.19 0.01
CA VAL A 78 -7.19 11.78 0.45
C VAL A 78 -8.56 11.14 0.18
N ALA A 79 -9.66 11.86 0.41
CA ALA A 79 -11.01 11.31 0.24
C ALA A 79 -11.27 10.87 -1.21
N THR A 80 -10.85 11.66 -2.18
CA THR A 80 -10.96 11.33 -3.60
C THR A 80 -9.97 10.25 -4.00
N VAL A 81 -8.71 10.32 -3.52
CA VAL A 81 -7.66 9.35 -3.87
C VAL A 81 -8.05 7.93 -3.49
N LYS A 82 -8.75 7.71 -2.37
CA LYS A 82 -9.19 6.36 -1.94
C LYS A 82 -9.91 5.58 -3.05
N ALA A 83 -10.95 6.16 -3.63
CA ALA A 83 -11.75 5.48 -4.65
C ALA A 83 -10.98 5.25 -5.96
N TYR A 84 -10.08 6.16 -6.34
CA TYR A 84 -9.26 5.97 -7.54
C TYR A 84 -8.17 4.93 -7.33
N TYR A 85 -7.55 4.95 -6.14
CA TYR A 85 -6.51 4.00 -5.77
C TYR A 85 -7.04 2.57 -5.77
N GLU A 86 -8.22 2.33 -5.21
CA GLU A 86 -8.84 1.00 -5.19
C GLU A 86 -9.06 0.45 -6.61
N ARG A 87 -9.66 1.25 -7.50
CA ARG A 87 -9.85 0.87 -8.91
C ARG A 87 -8.53 0.69 -9.65
N TRP A 88 -7.53 1.53 -9.36
CA TRP A 88 -6.22 1.45 -9.98
C TRP A 88 -5.50 0.16 -9.58
N MET A 89 -5.49 -0.18 -8.28
CA MET A 89 -4.82 -1.38 -7.79
C MET A 89 -5.58 -2.67 -8.17
N GLU A 90 -6.87 -2.59 -8.47
CA GLU A 90 -7.63 -3.68 -9.07
C GLU A 90 -7.23 -3.92 -10.54
N ALA A 91 -7.05 -2.84 -11.32
CA ALA A 91 -6.67 -2.94 -12.72
C ALA A 91 -5.17 -3.24 -12.92
N PHE A 92 -4.30 -2.63 -12.12
CA PHE A 92 -2.85 -2.75 -12.18
C PHE A 92 -2.28 -3.11 -10.80
N PRO A 93 -2.40 -4.37 -10.35
CA PRO A 93 -1.92 -4.79 -9.03
C PRO A 93 -0.40 -4.68 -8.87
N THR A 94 0.34 -4.77 -9.97
CA THR A 94 1.81 -4.68 -10.01
C THR A 94 2.30 -3.68 -11.05
N ILE A 95 3.56 -3.28 -10.92
CA ILE A 95 4.24 -2.44 -11.92
C ILE A 95 4.33 -3.11 -13.30
N ARG A 96 4.35 -4.45 -13.35
CA ARG A 96 4.39 -5.22 -14.61
C ARG A 96 3.05 -5.13 -15.33
N ASP A 97 1.94 -5.20 -14.59
CA ASP A 97 0.60 -5.05 -15.15
C ASP A 97 0.42 -3.65 -15.74
N LEU A 98 0.89 -2.62 -15.03
CA LEU A 98 0.90 -1.25 -15.55
C LEU A 98 1.77 -1.12 -16.82
N ALA A 99 2.98 -1.67 -16.80
CA ALA A 99 3.91 -1.57 -17.93
C ALA A 99 3.43 -2.32 -19.19
N GLY A 100 2.65 -3.39 -19.02
CA GLY A 100 2.04 -4.15 -20.12
C GLY A 100 0.73 -3.55 -20.64
N SER A 101 0.20 -2.51 -19.99
CA SER A 101 -1.10 -1.92 -20.33
C SER A 101 -1.00 -0.84 -21.39
N ASP A 102 -2.11 -0.58 -22.06
CA ASP A 102 -2.20 0.49 -23.04
C ASP A 102 -2.29 1.87 -22.37
N ILE A 103 -1.76 2.88 -23.06
CA ILE A 103 -1.79 4.26 -22.54
C ILE A 103 -3.22 4.80 -22.42
N GLU A 104 -4.14 4.32 -23.26
CA GLU A 104 -5.54 4.73 -23.23
C GLU A 104 -6.27 4.22 -21.99
N GLY A 105 -6.09 2.95 -21.62
CA GLY A 105 -6.64 2.36 -20.40
C GLY A 105 -6.07 3.01 -19.14
N VAL A 106 -4.76 3.29 -19.14
CA VAL A 106 -4.11 4.05 -18.07
C VAL A 106 -4.71 5.45 -17.92
N ASN A 107 -4.82 6.20 -19.02
CA ASN A 107 -5.39 7.55 -19.02
C ASN A 107 -6.86 7.54 -18.57
N LYS A 108 -7.65 6.53 -18.97
CA LYS A 108 -9.05 6.39 -18.58
C LYS A 108 -9.20 6.19 -17.06
N LEU A 109 -8.35 5.38 -16.44
CA LEU A 109 -8.38 5.15 -14.99
C LEU A 109 -7.84 6.35 -14.19
N TRP A 110 -6.92 7.12 -14.78
CA TRP A 110 -6.37 8.34 -14.17
C TRP A 110 -7.25 9.58 -14.36
N ALA A 111 -8.16 9.57 -15.34
CA ALA A 111 -9.02 10.69 -15.68
C ALA A 111 -9.89 11.12 -14.48
N GLY A 112 -9.72 12.37 -14.04
CA GLY A 112 -10.47 12.96 -12.93
C GLY A 112 -9.67 13.18 -11.64
N LEU A 113 -8.45 12.64 -11.53
CA LEU A 113 -7.47 12.96 -10.49
C LEU A 113 -6.68 14.25 -10.81
N GLY A 114 -7.35 15.40 -10.87
CA GLY A 114 -6.69 16.70 -11.07
C GLY A 114 -6.19 16.97 -12.51
N TYR A 115 -6.80 17.96 -13.15
CA TYR A 115 -6.39 18.64 -14.40
C TYR A 115 -5.67 17.85 -15.52
N TYR A 116 -6.46 17.25 -16.42
CA TYR A 116 -6.19 17.20 -17.88
C TYR A 116 -6.58 18.52 -18.57
N ARG A 117 -6.29 19.69 -17.97
CA ARG A 117 -6.59 20.99 -18.61
C ARG A 117 -5.53 22.05 -18.32
N ARG A 118 -4.42 22.01 -19.05
CA ARG A 118 -3.83 23.22 -19.63
C ARG A 118 -3.26 22.89 -21.01
N GLY A 119 -3.96 23.32 -22.05
CA GLY A 119 -3.41 23.43 -23.40
C GLY A 119 -3.80 22.35 -24.41
N ARG A 120 -5.10 22.11 -24.65
CA ARG A 120 -5.48 21.84 -26.05
C ARG A 120 -5.31 23.17 -26.77
N VAL A 121 -4.24 23.32 -27.55
CA VAL A 121 -4.08 24.46 -28.45
C VAL A 121 -5.24 24.37 -29.45
N PRO A 122 -6.07 25.42 -29.60
CA PRO A 122 -7.07 25.44 -30.68
C PRO A 122 -6.35 25.44 -32.04
N PRO A 123 -7.04 25.02 -33.13
CA PRO A 123 -6.42 24.79 -34.44
C PRO A 123 -5.67 26.02 -34.99
#